data_AF-A0A920RK21-F1
#
_entry.id   AF-A0A920RK21-F1
#
_cell.length_a   1.000
_cell.length_b   1.000
_cell.length_c   1.000
_cell.angle_alpha   90.00
_cell.angle_beta   90.00
_cell.angle_gamma   90.00
#
_symmetry.space_group_name_H-M   'P 1'
#
loop_
_entity.id
_entity.type
_entity.pdbx_description
1 polymer ?
#
loop_
_entity_poly.entity_id
_entity_poly.type
_entity_poly.pdbx_seq_one_letter_code
_entity_poly.pdbx_strand_id
1 'polypeptide(L)'
;MRRPTWTPGDVAPLSLVTDEDRKHWAFRKPKRSRPPQVKAAHRVRSPVDAFVLGRLEASRLGFADDAEKSALLRRASLDLLGLPPSPQCCSRSSPMIAPGRLPG
;
A
#
# COMPACT_ATOMS: atom_id res chain seq x y z
N MET A 1 40.89 37.47 7.80
CA MET A 1 39.89 36.41 7.52
C MET A 1 40.62 35.06 7.51
N ARG A 2 40.41 34.18 8.49
CA ARG A 2 41.01 32.83 8.51
C ARG A 2 40.01 31.85 7.89
N ARG A 3 40.41 31.16 6.82
CA ARG A 3 39.62 30.08 6.21
C ARG A 3 39.76 28.83 7.08
N PRO A 4 38.67 28.12 7.40
CA PRO A 4 38.76 26.85 8.11
C PRO A 4 39.42 25.83 7.18
N THR A 5 40.57 25.30 7.60
CA THR A 5 41.26 24.21 6.92
C THR A 5 40.58 22.91 7.30
N TRP A 6 39.94 22.23 6.35
CA TRP A 6 39.43 20.88 6.57
C TRP A 6 40.59 19.89 6.52
N THR A 7 40.86 19.25 7.67
CA THR A 7 41.85 18.19 7.85
C THR A 7 41.17 16.82 7.64
N PRO A 8 41.65 15.98 6.71
CA PRO A 8 41.16 14.61 6.54
C PRO A 8 41.62 13.76 7.74
N GLY A 9 40.89 13.84 8.84
CA GLY A 9 41.24 13.18 10.11
C GLY A 9 40.26 13.49 11.25
N ASP A 10 39.60 14.65 11.18
CA ASP A 10 38.60 15.09 12.18
C ASP A 10 37.16 14.65 11.83
N VAL A 11 37.01 13.59 11.03
CA VAL A 11 35.71 12.96 10.87
C VAL A 11 35.47 12.09 12.10
N ALA A 12 34.57 12.52 12.98
CA ALA A 12 34.05 11.65 14.04
C ALA A 12 33.74 10.29 13.43
N PRO A 13 34.08 9.16 14.11
CA PRO A 13 33.88 7.84 13.53
C PRO A 13 32.44 7.75 13.03
N LEU A 14 32.26 7.16 11.85
CA LEU A 14 30.96 7.01 11.16
C LEU A 14 29.94 6.14 11.95
N SER A 15 30.10 5.99 13.27
CA SER A 15 29.23 5.27 14.19
C SER A 15 28.00 6.07 14.61
N LEU A 16 27.43 6.88 13.71
CA LEU A 16 26.08 7.46 13.88
C LEU A 16 24.98 6.41 13.74
N VAL A 17 25.29 5.26 13.14
CA VAL A 17 24.36 4.16 12.95
C VAL A 17 24.55 3.14 14.06
N THR A 18 23.59 3.13 14.98
CA THR A 18 23.53 2.17 16.09
C THR A 18 23.11 0.78 15.60
N ASP A 19 23.32 -0.24 16.43
CA ASP A 19 22.84 -1.60 16.12
C ASP A 19 21.30 -1.67 16.00
N GLU A 20 20.58 -0.78 16.68
CA GLU A 20 19.12 -0.71 16.59
C GLU A 20 18.67 -0.15 15.23
N ASP A 21 19.38 0.84 14.69
CA ASP A 21 19.14 1.39 13.35
C ASP A 21 19.33 0.30 12.28
N ARG A 22 20.33 -0.59 12.46
CA ARG A 22 20.58 -1.72 11.56
C ARG A 22 19.47 -2.78 11.61
N LYS A 23 18.69 -2.86 12.69
CA LYS A 23 17.53 -3.76 12.82
C LYS A 23 16.25 -3.18 12.22
N HIS A 24 16.26 -1.92 11.79
CA HIS A 24 15.10 -1.30 11.15
C HIS A 24 14.64 -2.09 9.93
N TRP A 25 13.32 -2.21 9.73
CA TRP A 25 12.73 -3.10 8.74
C TRP A 25 13.19 -2.80 7.31
N ALA A 26 13.50 -1.54 6.98
CA ALA A 26 13.97 -1.14 5.65
C ALA A 26 15.33 -1.75 5.26
N PHE A 27 16.18 -2.10 6.24
CA PHE A 27 17.51 -2.68 6.01
C PHE A 27 17.53 -4.21 6.11
N ARG A 28 16.37 -4.83 6.39
CA ARG A 28 16.25 -6.28 6.50
C ARG A 28 15.70 -6.86 5.21
N LYS A 29 16.29 -7.96 4.74
CA LYS A 29 15.75 -8.68 3.58
C LYS A 29 14.30 -9.11 3.83
N PRO A 30 13.35 -8.78 2.94
CA PRO A 30 11.97 -9.25 3.05
C PRO A 30 11.92 -10.78 3.05
N LYS A 31 11.21 -11.37 4.01
CA LYS A 31 10.93 -12.81 4.05
C LYS A 31 9.51 -13.05 3.58
N ARG A 32 9.31 -13.97 2.63
CA ARG A 32 7.96 -14.35 2.18
C ARG A 32 7.26 -15.15 3.28
N SER A 33 6.18 -14.59 3.82
CA SER A 33 5.27 -15.30 4.72
C SER A 33 4.17 -16.00 3.92
N ARG A 34 3.71 -17.16 4.39
CA ARG A 34 2.54 -17.84 3.81
C ARG A 34 1.27 -17.12 4.29
N PRO A 35 0.31 -16.81 3.41
CA PRO A 35 -0.94 -16.19 3.83
C PRO A 35 -1.72 -17.14 4.76
N PRO A 36 -2.39 -16.61 5.80
CA PRO A 36 -3.18 -17.42 6.71
C PRO A 36 -4.43 -17.97 6.01
N GLN A 37 -4.94 -19.10 6.51
CA GLN A 37 -6.25 -19.59 6.12
C GLN A 37 -7.32 -18.76 6.82
N VAL A 38 -8.25 -18.20 6.04
CA VAL A 38 -9.33 -17.32 6.49
C VAL A 38 -10.68 -17.91 6.09
N LYS A 39 -11.72 -17.65 6.89
CA LYS A 39 -13.07 -18.19 6.65
C LYS A 39 -13.69 -17.55 5.42
N ALA A 40 -13.59 -16.23 5.28
CA ALA A 40 -14.17 -15.50 4.14
C ALA A 40 -13.19 -15.39 2.95
N ALA A 41 -12.65 -16.53 2.49
CA ALA A 41 -11.69 -16.59 1.38
C ALA A 41 -12.20 -15.95 0.07
N HIS A 42 -13.52 -15.95 -0.16
CA HIS A 42 -14.15 -15.32 -1.33
C HIS A 42 -13.98 -13.78 -1.39
N ARG A 43 -13.67 -13.14 -0.26
CA ARG A 43 -13.43 -11.68 -0.18
C ARG A 43 -11.96 -11.31 -0.41
N VAL A 44 -11.06 -12.29 -0.47
CA VAL A 44 -9.62 -12.07 -0.66
C VAL A 44 -9.35 -11.86 -2.15
N ARG A 45 -8.93 -10.64 -2.53
CA ARG A 45 -8.54 -10.30 -3.92
C ARG A 45 -7.03 -10.38 -4.12
N SER A 46 -6.28 -10.08 -3.06
CA SER A 46 -4.83 -10.14 -2.99
C SER A 46 -4.38 -10.99 -1.80
N PRO A 47 -3.20 -11.66 -1.84
CA PRO A 47 -2.65 -12.37 -0.68
C PRO A 47 -2.52 -11.50 0.59
N VAL A 48 -2.40 -10.18 0.44
CA VAL A 48 -2.36 -9.23 1.57
C VAL A 48 -3.69 -9.18 2.33
N ASP A 49 -4.82 -9.30 1.62
CA ASP A 49 -6.15 -9.25 2.22
C ASP A 49 -6.36 -10.40 3.20
N ALA A 50 -5.73 -11.56 2.95
CA ALA A 50 -5.78 -12.70 3.85
C ALA A 50 -5.14 -12.38 5.22
N PHE A 51 -4.05 -11.62 5.25
CA PHE A 51 -3.43 -11.21 6.53
C PHE A 51 -4.33 -10.22 7.30
N VAL A 52 -4.97 -9.29 6.60
CA VAL A 52 -5.90 -8.34 7.22
C VAL A 52 -7.12 -9.07 7.75
N LEU A 53 -7.75 -9.89 6.91
CA LEU A 53 -8.93 -10.67 7.26
C LEU A 53 -8.63 -11.65 8.41
N GLY A 54 -7.45 -12.28 8.44
CA GLY A 54 -7.05 -13.13 9.55
C GLY A 54 -7.01 -12.39 10.90
N ARG A 55 -6.57 -11.12 10.92
CA ARG A 55 -6.63 -10.30 12.14
C ARG A 55 -8.06 -9.85 12.46
N LEU A 56 -8.86 -9.50 11.47
CA LEU A 56 -10.27 -9.13 11.67
C LEU A 56 -11.07 -10.30 12.24
N GLU A 57 -10.92 -11.50 11.66
CA GLU A 57 -11.60 -12.71 12.11
C GLU A 57 -11.19 -13.11 13.54
N ALA A 58 -9.92 -12.93 13.92
CA ALA A 58 -9.46 -13.12 15.30
C ALA A 58 -10.16 -12.16 16.28
N SER A 59 -10.47 -10.94 15.83
CA SER A 59 -11.25 -9.94 16.55
C SER A 59 -12.77 -10.09 16.36
N ARG A 60 -13.24 -11.17 15.70
CA ARG A 60 -14.66 -11.42 15.36
C ARG A 60 -15.29 -10.34 14.46
N LEU A 61 -14.48 -9.68 13.65
CA LEU A 61 -14.87 -8.69 12.64
C LEU A 61 -14.67 -9.25 11.22
N GLY A 62 -15.29 -8.60 10.23
CA GLY A 62 -15.11 -8.88 8.81
C GLY A 62 -14.83 -7.60 8.02
N PHE A 63 -14.63 -7.74 6.72
CA PHE A 63 -14.54 -6.56 5.83
C PHE A 63 -15.88 -5.85 5.71
N ALA A 64 -15.84 -4.52 5.74
CA ALA A 64 -16.98 -3.68 5.40
C ALA A 64 -17.41 -3.89 3.94
N ASP A 65 -18.66 -3.56 3.63
CA ASP A 65 -19.21 -3.67 2.28
C ASP A 65 -18.42 -2.85 1.27
N ASP A 66 -18.47 -3.30 0.01
CA ASP A 66 -17.80 -2.61 -1.07
C ASP A 66 -18.40 -1.22 -1.25
N ALA A 67 -17.54 -0.22 -1.39
CA ALA A 67 -17.99 1.15 -1.63
C ALA A 67 -18.76 1.23 -2.96
N GLU A 68 -19.81 2.04 -2.99
CA GLU A 68 -20.54 2.30 -4.22
C GLU A 68 -19.64 2.93 -5.29
N LYS A 69 -19.96 2.67 -6.57
CA LYS A 69 -19.21 3.19 -7.73
C LYS A 69 -19.06 4.71 -7.68
N SER A 70 -20.09 5.43 -7.22
CA SER A 70 -20.10 6.89 -7.07
C SER A 70 -19.03 7.37 -6.07
N ALA A 71 -18.90 6.68 -4.94
CA ALA A 71 -17.91 6.97 -3.91
C ALA A 71 -16.48 6.67 -4.40
N LEU A 72 -16.30 5.56 -5.11
CA LEU A 72 -15.01 5.21 -5.73
C LEU A 72 -14.59 6.22 -6.79
N LEU A 73 -15.51 6.65 -7.66
CA LEU A 73 -15.25 7.65 -8.69
C LEU A 73 -14.83 8.98 -8.05
N ARG A 74 -15.54 9.43 -7.01
CA ARG A 74 -15.19 10.66 -6.31
C ARG A 74 -13.78 10.62 -5.73
N ARG A 75 -13.41 9.51 -5.06
CA ARG A 75 -12.06 9.34 -4.50
C ARG A 75 -11.00 9.37 -5.60
N ALA A 76 -11.19 8.57 -6.65
CA ALA A 76 -10.25 8.53 -7.77
C ALA A 76 -10.09 9.90 -8.45
N SER A 77 -11.18 10.65 -8.67
CA SER A 77 -11.10 12.00 -9.25
C SER A 77 -10.34 12.98 -8.35
N LEU A 78 -10.58 12.94 -7.04
CA LEU A 78 -9.86 13.80 -6.09
C LEU A 78 -8.38 13.42 -5.99
N ASP A 79 -8.06 12.13 -5.94
CA ASP A 79 -6.68 11.65 -5.82
C ASP A 79 -5.86 11.95 -7.09
N LEU A 80 -6.47 11.85 -8.27
CA LEU A 80 -5.77 12.00 -9.56
C LEU A 80 -5.76 13.45 -10.07
N LEU A 81 -6.86 14.19 -9.88
CA LEU A 81 -7.05 15.52 -10.45
C LEU A 81 -7.16 16.63 -9.40
N GLY A 82 -7.36 16.29 -8.12
CA GLY A 82 -7.62 17.26 -7.06
C GLY A 82 -9.01 17.90 -7.14
N LEU A 83 -9.88 17.45 -8.04
CA LEU A 83 -11.19 18.04 -8.30
C LEU A 83 -12.31 16.98 -8.18
N PRO A 84 -13.51 17.37 -7.70
CA PRO A 84 -14.64 16.45 -7.68
C PRO A 84 -15.06 16.06 -9.11
N PRO A 85 -15.63 14.85 -9.30
CA PRO A 85 -16.08 14.39 -10.61
C PRO A 85 -17.19 15.31 -11.13
N SER A 86 -17.20 15.58 -12.44
CA SER A 86 -18.28 16.35 -13.05
C SER A 86 -19.60 15.54 -12.98
N PRO A 87 -20.75 16.19 -12.75
CA PRO A 87 -22.03 15.50 -12.62
C PRO A 87 -22.42 14.70 -13.89
N GLN A 88 -21.92 15.11 -15.06
CA GLN A 88 -22.12 14.41 -16.32
C GLN A 88 -21.28 13.12 -16.46
N CYS A 89 -20.13 13.02 -15.78
CA CYS A 89 -19.29 11.82 -15.82
C CYS A 89 -19.96 10.61 -15.13
N CYS A 90 -20.75 10.86 -14.08
CA CYS A 90 -21.42 9.82 -13.28
C CYS A 90 -22.50 9.04 -14.06
N SER A 91 -23.00 9.54 -15.19
CA SER A 91 -24.11 8.90 -15.92
C SER A 91 -23.68 7.74 -16.83
N ARG A 92 -22.38 7.60 -17.12
CA ARG A 92 -21.89 6.56 -18.03
C ARG A 92 -21.34 5.37 -17.25
N SER A 93 -22.26 4.51 -16.85
CA SER A 93 -21.95 3.17 -16.35
C SER A 93 -21.37 2.30 -17.48
N SER A 94 -20.14 2.54 -17.92
CA SER A 94 -19.48 1.64 -18.85
C SER A 94 -19.15 0.32 -18.15
N PRO A 95 -19.49 -0.84 -18.72
CA PRO A 95 -19.02 -2.11 -18.19
C PRO A 95 -17.50 -2.16 -18.33
N MET A 96 -16.84 -2.47 -17.23
CA MET A 96 -15.40 -2.73 -17.17
C MET A 96 -15.10 -3.86 -18.17
N ILE A 97 -14.39 -3.54 -19.26
CA ILE A 97 -13.97 -4.50 -20.27
C ILE A 97 -13.04 -5.49 -19.58
N ALA A 98 -13.48 -6.75 -19.45
CA ALA A 98 -12.62 -7.83 -18.97
C ALA A 98 -11.43 -7.99 -19.93
N PRO A 99 -10.19 -8.13 -19.43
CA PRO A 99 -9.04 -8.41 -20.29
C PRO A 99 -9.28 -9.71 -21.05
N GLY A 100 -9.13 -9.64 -22.37
CA GLY A 100 -9.53 -10.66 -23.32
C GLY A 100 -8.99 -12.05 -23.01
N ARG A 101 -9.91 -13.01 -23.02
CA ARG A 101 -9.61 -14.43 -23.27
C ARG A 101 -9.14 -14.53 -24.72
N LEU A 102 -7.83 -14.69 -24.94
CA LEU A 102 -7.30 -15.11 -26.23
C LEU A 102 -7.82 -16.53 -26.55
N PRO A 103 -8.43 -16.79 -27.72
CA PRO A 103 -8.75 -18.14 -28.15
C PRO A 103 -7.55 -18.80 -28.84
N GLY A 104 -7.35 -20.10 -28.55
CA GLY A 104 -6.62 -21.06 -29.39
C GLY A 104 -5.12 -21.05 -29.24
#